data_AF-A0A495WCD0-F1
#
_entry.id   AF-A0A495WCD0-F1
#
_cell.length_a   1.000
_cell.length_b   1.000
_cell.length_c   1.000
_cell.angle_alpha   90.00
_cell.angle_beta   90.00
_cell.angle_gamma   90.00
#
_symmetry.space_group_name_H-M   'P 1'
#
loop_
_entity.id
_entity.type
_entity.pdbx_description
1 polymer ?
#
loop_
_entity_poly.entity_id
_entity_poly.type
_entity_poly.pdbx_seq_one_letter_code
_entity_poly.pdbx_strand_id
1 'polypeptide(L)'
;MCIESFLRYIRYEKNFSSHTVLSYRNDLLQFVDYYFTCKSERFSPKSVDRDLVRNWIVYLVEKGRTPRSISRKVSTLRSFFKFLVKEGIIPFTPIQNIQLPKISKPLPAFLKEEEMDLLLDGIDFGDNFRGVRDKLIINMFYSTGIRRGELIGLQDVDVDIYMSAMKVTGKRNKQRIIPFGKELRIQIEGYRSVRDRDVKGEHKSFFVKEDGQPLYPELVYRIVTRYLNMVSTLTKKSPHVLRHTFASAMLNNGAELNSIKELLGHSSLASTEVYTHITFEELKQSYKQAHPRAEKKEGVMKISIQSIHFDASAQLESFIQKKVAKLGQYCDDIMSAEVVLKVVKPETAQNKEASIKLLVPKSDDIFSSKVADTFEEAVDVAVDALVKQLQKMKEKMRAK
;
A
#
# COMPACT_ATOMS: atom_id res chain seq x y z
N MET A 1 -15.50 2.74 -42.21
CA MET A 1 -14.16 2.83 -42.84
C MET A 1 -13.21 3.68 -41.99
N CYS A 2 -13.48 4.97 -41.76
CA CYS A 2 -12.57 5.87 -41.03
C CYS A 2 -12.25 5.45 -39.57
N ILE A 3 -13.23 4.95 -38.81
CA ILE A 3 -13.02 4.50 -37.42
C ILE A 3 -12.07 3.31 -37.38
N GLU A 4 -12.27 2.29 -38.21
CA GLU A 4 -11.41 1.11 -38.23
C GLU A 4 -9.98 1.46 -38.66
N SER A 5 -9.81 2.37 -39.64
CA SER A 5 -8.48 2.90 -40.00
C SER A 5 -7.81 3.60 -38.82
N PHE A 6 -8.54 4.43 -38.07
CA PHE A 6 -8.01 5.07 -36.86
C PHE A 6 -7.65 4.06 -35.77
N LEU A 7 -8.47 3.03 -35.55
CA LEU A 7 -8.20 1.98 -34.56
C LEU A 7 -6.95 1.17 -34.92
N ARG A 8 -6.74 0.89 -36.22
CA ARG A 8 -5.48 0.30 -36.72
C ARG A 8 -4.30 1.23 -36.50
N TYR A 9 -4.42 2.51 -36.83
CA TYR A 9 -3.39 3.52 -36.61
C TYR A 9 -2.96 3.58 -35.14
N ILE A 10 -3.90 3.69 -34.20
CA ILE A 10 -3.53 3.76 -32.77
C ILE A 10 -2.96 2.44 -32.25
N ARG A 11 -3.40 1.29 -32.79
CA ARG A 11 -2.91 -0.02 -32.37
C ARG A 11 -1.51 -0.29 -32.87
N TYR A 12 -1.25 -0.09 -34.17
CA TYR A 12 -0.03 -0.56 -34.82
C TYR A 12 1.02 0.53 -34.98
N GLU A 13 0.64 1.78 -35.23
CA GLU A 13 1.60 2.88 -35.37
C GLU A 13 1.86 3.59 -34.04
N LYS A 14 0.83 3.72 -33.18
CA LYS A 14 0.99 4.33 -31.84
C LYS A 14 1.24 3.32 -30.73
N ASN A 15 1.20 2.02 -31.02
CA ASN A 15 1.43 0.93 -30.06
C ASN A 15 0.56 1.05 -28.79
N PHE A 16 -0.70 1.48 -28.95
CA PHE A 16 -1.65 1.50 -27.84
C PHE A 16 -2.06 0.08 -27.46
N SER A 17 -2.27 -0.17 -26.16
CA SER A 17 -2.71 -1.47 -25.68
C SER A 17 -4.12 -1.80 -26.20
N SER A 18 -4.43 -3.10 -26.31
CA SER A 18 -5.75 -3.60 -26.70
C SER A 18 -6.89 -2.97 -25.91
N HIS A 19 -6.73 -2.79 -24.59
CA HIS A 19 -7.71 -2.13 -23.74
C HIS A 19 -7.92 -0.65 -24.07
N THR A 20 -6.85 0.08 -24.42
CA THR A 20 -6.96 1.48 -24.86
C THR A 20 -7.67 1.56 -26.20
N VAL A 21 -7.33 0.69 -27.16
CA VAL A 21 -8.01 0.61 -28.46
C VAL A 21 -9.50 0.30 -28.29
N LEU A 22 -9.85 -0.66 -27.43
CA LEU A 22 -11.24 -1.01 -27.12
C LEU A 22 -11.99 0.17 -26.49
N SER A 23 -11.37 0.88 -25.55
CA SER A 23 -11.96 2.07 -24.93
C SER A 23 -12.23 3.18 -25.97
N TYR A 24 -11.30 3.38 -26.90
CA TYR A 24 -11.44 4.35 -27.98
C TYR A 24 -12.55 3.94 -28.94
N ARG A 25 -12.62 2.67 -29.33
CA ARG A 25 -13.70 2.11 -30.16
C ARG A 25 -15.07 2.36 -29.53
N ASN A 26 -15.24 2.00 -28.25
CA ASN A 26 -16.51 2.16 -27.55
C ASN A 26 -16.94 3.63 -27.44
N ASP A 27 -16.00 4.54 -27.20
CA ASP A 27 -16.32 5.97 -27.16
C ASP A 27 -16.75 6.51 -28.52
N LEU A 28 -16.06 6.11 -29.60
CA LEU A 28 -16.37 6.54 -30.96
C LEU A 28 -17.72 6.01 -31.42
N LEU A 29 -18.03 4.74 -31.13
CA LEU A 29 -19.34 4.16 -31.44
C LEU A 29 -20.47 4.89 -30.70
N GLN A 30 -20.28 5.23 -29.42
CA GLN A 30 -21.28 6.02 -28.68
C GLN A 30 -21.49 7.43 -29.26
N PHE A 31 -20.46 8.02 -29.88
CA PHE A 31 -20.62 9.27 -30.61
C PHE A 31 -21.35 9.08 -31.93
N VAL A 32 -21.06 8.00 -32.66
CA VAL A 32 -21.76 7.63 -33.90
C VAL A 32 -23.24 7.37 -33.63
N ASP A 33 -23.58 6.66 -32.56
CA ASP A 33 -24.97 6.40 -32.16
C ASP A 33 -25.70 7.71 -31.88
N TYR A 34 -25.07 8.64 -31.17
CA TYR A 34 -25.62 9.97 -30.94
C TYR A 34 -25.78 10.78 -32.24
N TYR A 35 -24.78 10.74 -33.12
CA TYR A 35 -24.86 11.37 -34.44
C TYR A 35 -26.08 10.86 -35.21
N PHE A 36 -26.31 9.55 -35.21
CA PHE A 36 -27.45 8.93 -35.87
C PHE A 36 -28.78 9.40 -35.27
N THR A 37 -28.87 9.53 -33.94
CA THR A 37 -30.08 10.07 -33.28
C THR A 37 -30.38 11.52 -33.69
N CYS A 38 -29.35 12.33 -33.98
CA CYS A 38 -29.55 13.74 -34.34
C CYS A 38 -29.80 13.98 -35.84
N LYS A 39 -29.21 13.17 -36.72
CA LYS A 39 -29.22 13.40 -38.17
C LYS A 39 -30.03 12.35 -38.95
N SER A 40 -30.37 11.22 -38.35
CA SER A 40 -31.03 10.08 -39.01
C SER A 40 -30.29 9.56 -40.26
N GLU A 41 -28.99 9.81 -40.33
CA GLU A 41 -28.12 9.50 -41.47
C GLU A 41 -26.89 8.70 -41.05
N ARG A 42 -26.27 8.01 -42.01
CA ARG A 42 -24.98 7.35 -41.77
C ARG A 42 -23.93 8.38 -41.34
N PHE A 43 -23.07 7.98 -40.41
CA PHE A 43 -22.02 8.85 -39.89
C PHE A 43 -21.08 9.36 -40.98
N SER A 44 -21.00 10.68 -41.12
CA SER A 44 -20.07 11.37 -41.99
C SER A 44 -19.17 12.29 -41.15
N PRO A 45 -17.84 12.12 -41.17
CA PRO A 45 -16.96 13.01 -40.42
C PRO A 45 -17.00 14.47 -40.89
N LYS A 46 -17.37 14.71 -42.16
CA LYS A 46 -17.43 16.05 -42.75
C LYS A 46 -18.62 16.88 -42.29
N SER A 47 -19.69 16.24 -41.81
CA SER A 47 -20.90 16.90 -41.32
C SER A 47 -20.86 17.15 -39.80
N VAL A 48 -19.78 16.77 -39.13
CA VAL A 48 -19.60 17.02 -37.69
C VAL A 48 -19.07 18.43 -37.50
N ASP A 49 -19.90 19.30 -36.94
CA ASP A 49 -19.54 20.65 -36.52
C ASP A 49 -19.29 20.73 -35.01
N ARG A 50 -18.94 21.94 -34.55
CA ARG A 50 -18.65 22.20 -33.12
C ARG A 50 -19.91 22.04 -32.25
N ASP A 51 -21.08 22.41 -32.77
CA ASP A 51 -22.31 22.45 -32.00
C ASP A 51 -22.87 21.05 -31.78
N LEU A 52 -22.72 20.14 -32.74
CA LEU A 52 -23.02 18.72 -32.55
C LEU A 52 -22.17 18.12 -31.42
N VAL A 53 -20.89 18.46 -31.34
CA VAL A 53 -20.02 17.96 -30.26
C VAL A 53 -20.39 18.57 -28.91
N ARG A 54 -20.81 19.84 -28.86
CA ARG A 54 -21.33 20.48 -27.65
C ARG A 54 -22.63 19.83 -27.19
N ASN A 55 -23.56 19.59 -28.11
CA ASN A 55 -24.83 18.94 -27.83
C ASN A 55 -24.61 17.50 -27.35
N TRP A 56 -23.61 16.79 -27.89
CA TRP A 56 -23.23 15.48 -27.36
C TRP A 56 -22.72 15.56 -25.92
N ILE A 57 -21.93 16.59 -25.58
CA ILE A 57 -21.46 16.80 -24.20
C ILE A 57 -22.65 17.04 -23.27
N VAL A 58 -23.60 17.89 -23.67
CA VAL A 58 -24.83 18.15 -22.90
C VAL A 58 -25.63 16.86 -22.71
N TYR A 59 -25.85 16.10 -23.78
CA TYR A 59 -26.51 14.80 -23.74
C TYR A 59 -25.82 13.82 -22.76
N LEU A 60 -24.47 13.79 -22.73
CA LEU A 60 -23.74 12.95 -21.79
C LEU A 60 -23.93 13.42 -20.32
N VAL A 61 -24.03 14.72 -20.07
CA VAL A 61 -24.34 15.27 -18.75
C VAL A 61 -25.76 14.87 -18.32
N GLU A 62 -26.75 15.03 -19.21
CA GLU A 62 -28.15 14.64 -18.96
C GLU A 62 -28.30 13.14 -18.72
N LYS A 63 -27.48 12.31 -19.36
CA LYS A 63 -27.37 10.87 -19.08
C LYS A 63 -26.59 10.53 -17.80
N GLY A 64 -26.27 11.51 -16.96
CA GLY A 64 -25.60 11.32 -15.68
C GLY A 64 -24.13 10.89 -15.77
N ARG A 65 -23.45 11.13 -16.90
CA ARG A 65 -22.03 10.76 -17.03
C ARG A 65 -21.16 11.74 -16.26
N THR A 66 -20.15 11.21 -15.56
CA THR A 66 -19.23 12.04 -14.77
C THR A 66 -18.37 12.95 -15.67
N PRO A 67 -17.98 14.16 -15.20
CA PRO A 67 -17.08 15.06 -15.92
C PRO A 67 -15.79 14.39 -16.42
N ARG A 68 -15.23 13.46 -15.65
CA ARG A 68 -14.05 12.68 -16.02
C ARG A 68 -14.31 11.74 -17.20
N SER A 69 -15.47 11.06 -17.21
CA SER A 69 -15.87 10.21 -18.33
C SER A 69 -16.06 11.03 -19.61
N ILE A 70 -16.72 12.18 -19.50
CA ILE A 70 -16.94 13.11 -20.61
C ILE A 70 -15.61 13.63 -21.17
N SER A 71 -14.70 14.10 -20.30
CA SER A 71 -13.38 14.57 -20.70
C SER A 71 -12.56 13.50 -21.45
N ARG A 72 -12.62 12.25 -20.97
CA ARG A 72 -11.98 11.11 -21.64
C ARG A 72 -12.58 10.85 -23.04
N LYS A 73 -13.91 10.84 -23.15
CA LYS A 73 -14.63 10.66 -24.42
C LYS A 73 -14.29 11.74 -25.44
N VAL A 74 -14.30 13.00 -25.02
CA VAL A 74 -13.91 14.12 -25.88
C VAL A 74 -12.43 14.04 -26.27
N SER A 75 -11.56 13.52 -25.40
CA SER A 75 -10.15 13.29 -25.74
C SER A 75 -9.98 12.21 -26.82
N THR A 76 -10.75 11.12 -26.75
CA THR A 76 -10.84 10.13 -27.82
C THR A 76 -11.26 10.79 -29.14
N LEU A 77 -12.31 11.61 -29.08
CA LEU A 77 -12.85 12.30 -30.26
C LEU A 77 -11.80 13.28 -30.85
N ARG A 78 -11.10 14.06 -30.01
CA ARG A 78 -9.99 14.92 -30.44
C ARG A 78 -8.91 14.13 -31.17
N SER A 79 -8.50 12.98 -30.62
CA SER A 79 -7.48 12.13 -31.25
C SER A 79 -7.94 11.58 -32.60
N PHE A 80 -9.21 11.20 -32.71
CA PHE A 80 -9.81 10.72 -33.96
C PHE A 80 -9.85 11.81 -35.03
N PHE A 81 -10.41 12.98 -34.73
CA PHE A 81 -10.48 14.07 -35.70
C PHE A 81 -9.10 14.64 -36.07
N LYS A 82 -8.13 14.62 -35.14
CA LYS A 82 -6.74 14.95 -35.47
C LYS A 82 -6.13 13.95 -36.47
N PHE A 83 -6.45 12.66 -36.33
CA PHE A 83 -6.06 11.66 -37.33
C PHE A 83 -6.72 11.92 -38.69
N LEU A 84 -8.03 12.24 -38.72
CA LEU A 84 -8.71 12.54 -39.99
C LEU A 84 -8.13 13.77 -40.71
N VAL A 85 -7.71 14.80 -39.98
CA VAL A 85 -6.98 15.94 -40.56
C VAL A 85 -5.63 15.49 -41.14
N LYS A 86 -4.87 14.66 -40.39
CA LYS A 86 -3.59 14.12 -40.87
C LYS A 86 -3.74 13.32 -42.17
N GLU A 87 -4.82 12.56 -42.31
CA GLU A 87 -5.12 11.77 -43.50
C GLU A 87 -5.79 12.59 -44.63
N GLY A 88 -5.96 13.92 -44.47
CA GLY A 88 -6.57 14.79 -45.49
C GLY A 88 -8.07 14.57 -45.70
N ILE A 89 -8.75 13.82 -44.83
CA ILE A 89 -10.18 13.50 -44.95
C ILE A 89 -11.04 14.72 -44.64
N ILE A 90 -10.58 15.56 -43.71
CA ILE A 90 -11.21 16.83 -43.33
C ILE A 90 -10.14 17.93 -43.23
N PRO A 91 -10.48 19.19 -43.52
CA PRO A 91 -9.50 20.29 -43.52
C PRO A 91 -9.13 20.78 -42.12
N PHE A 92 -10.05 20.68 -41.13
CA PHE A 92 -9.83 21.13 -39.76
C PHE A 92 -10.62 20.27 -38.76
N THR A 93 -10.24 20.35 -37.48
CA THR A 93 -10.92 19.60 -36.40
C THR A 93 -12.10 20.40 -35.84
N PRO A 94 -13.29 19.80 -35.66
CA PRO A 94 -14.45 20.48 -35.07
C PRO A 94 -14.34 20.67 -33.55
N ILE A 95 -13.27 20.15 -32.92
CA ILE A 95 -13.16 19.96 -31.46
C ILE A 95 -12.18 20.96 -30.82
N GLN A 96 -11.75 21.98 -31.58
CA GLN A 96 -10.96 23.08 -31.05
C GLN A 96 -11.78 23.92 -30.05
N ASN A 97 -11.15 24.28 -28.93
CA ASN A 97 -11.68 25.19 -27.91
C ASN A 97 -13.03 24.78 -27.29
N ILE A 98 -13.35 23.47 -27.30
CA ILE A 98 -14.53 22.97 -26.60
C ILE A 98 -14.27 22.96 -25.09
N GLN A 99 -15.06 23.77 -24.38
CA GLN A 99 -15.10 23.82 -22.92
C GLN A 99 -15.68 22.51 -22.37
N LEU A 100 -15.01 21.94 -21.37
CA LEU A 100 -15.40 20.68 -20.74
C LEU A 100 -15.94 20.95 -19.33
N PRO A 101 -16.88 20.11 -18.84
CA PRO A 101 -17.33 20.20 -17.45
C PRO A 101 -16.13 20.14 -16.49
N LYS A 102 -16.13 21.02 -15.49
CA LYS A 102 -15.05 21.09 -14.50
C LYS A 102 -14.95 19.77 -13.76
N ILE A 103 -13.78 19.14 -13.81
CA ILE A 103 -13.51 17.92 -13.05
C ILE A 103 -13.18 18.34 -11.62
N SER A 104 -14.07 18.03 -10.68
CA SER A 104 -13.74 18.14 -9.26
C SER A 104 -12.52 17.26 -8.95
N LYS A 105 -11.53 17.85 -8.26
CA LYS A 105 -10.34 17.14 -7.77
C LYS A 105 -10.54 16.90 -6.27
N PRO A 106 -11.20 15.81 -5.87
CA PRO A 106 -11.26 15.47 -4.45
C PRO A 106 -9.84 15.21 -3.95
N LEU A 107 -9.59 15.57 -2.69
CA LEU A 107 -8.33 15.24 -2.05
C LEU A 107 -8.11 13.72 -2.07
N PRO A 108 -6.87 13.26 -2.34
CA PRO A 108 -6.54 11.84 -2.25
C PRO A 108 -6.85 11.31 -0.85
N ALA A 109 -7.55 10.19 -0.78
CA ALA A 109 -7.76 9.47 0.47
C ALA A 109 -6.57 8.54 0.72
N PHE A 110 -6.08 8.52 1.96
CA PHE A 110 -5.06 7.62 2.47
C PHE A 110 -5.41 7.21 3.91
N LEU A 111 -4.89 6.08 4.37
CA LEU A 111 -5.09 5.61 5.74
C LEU A 111 -4.04 6.24 6.67
N LYS A 112 -4.40 6.44 7.92
CA LYS A 112 -3.42 6.73 8.98
C LYS A 112 -2.60 5.48 9.30
N GLU A 113 -1.45 5.70 9.94
CA GLU A 113 -0.56 4.61 10.34
C GLU A 113 -1.25 3.65 11.32
N GLU A 114 -2.01 4.18 12.29
CA GLU A 114 -2.72 3.34 13.25
C GLU A 114 -3.80 2.47 12.59
N GLU A 115 -4.48 2.97 11.55
CA GLU A 115 -5.45 2.18 10.77
C GLU A 115 -4.75 1.06 10.00
N MET A 116 -3.52 1.30 9.51
CA MET A 116 -2.72 0.27 8.82
C MET A 116 -2.18 -0.78 9.77
N ASP A 117 -1.78 -0.39 10.98
CA ASP A 117 -1.35 -1.33 12.02
C ASP A 117 -2.52 -2.19 12.50
N LEU A 118 -3.68 -1.58 12.75
CA LEU A 118 -4.91 -2.33 13.05
C LEU A 118 -5.24 -3.32 11.93
N LEU A 119 -5.11 -2.89 10.67
CA LEU A 119 -5.42 -3.73 9.51
C LEU A 119 -4.50 -4.94 9.40
N LEU A 120 -3.20 -4.77 9.63
CA LEU A 120 -2.21 -5.82 9.38
C LEU A 120 -1.93 -6.69 10.61
N ASP A 121 -2.10 -6.14 11.81
CA ASP A 121 -1.74 -6.81 13.06
C ASP A 121 -2.95 -7.09 13.95
N GLY A 122 -3.99 -6.25 13.88
CA GLY A 122 -5.19 -6.38 14.74
C GLY A 122 -6.33 -7.20 14.12
N ILE A 123 -6.29 -7.48 12.82
CA ILE A 123 -7.29 -8.31 12.14
C ILE A 123 -6.74 -9.70 11.88
N ASP A 124 -7.56 -10.70 12.20
CA ASP A 124 -7.31 -12.07 11.80
C ASP A 124 -7.69 -12.29 10.32
N PHE A 125 -6.70 -12.67 9.52
CA PHE A 125 -6.91 -13.04 8.11
C PHE A 125 -7.22 -14.54 7.96
N GLY A 126 -6.98 -15.33 8.99
CA GLY A 126 -6.96 -16.79 8.98
C GLY A 126 -5.64 -17.35 8.43
N ASP A 127 -5.28 -18.54 8.91
CA ASP A 127 -4.03 -19.23 8.55
C ASP A 127 -4.14 -20.10 7.29
N ASN A 128 -5.32 -20.10 6.64
CA ASN A 128 -5.52 -20.81 5.38
C ASN A 128 -4.89 -20.03 4.20
N PHE A 129 -4.75 -20.71 3.06
CA PHE A 129 -4.20 -20.11 1.84
C PHE A 129 -4.82 -18.76 1.47
N ARG A 130 -6.15 -18.60 1.56
CA ARG A 130 -6.81 -17.31 1.25
C ARG A 130 -6.37 -16.21 2.21
N GLY A 131 -6.36 -16.49 3.51
CA GLY A 131 -5.99 -15.53 4.54
C GLY A 131 -4.55 -15.05 4.40
N VAL A 132 -3.61 -15.99 4.28
CA VAL A 132 -2.18 -15.69 4.07
C VAL A 132 -1.98 -14.88 2.79
N ARG A 133 -2.62 -15.28 1.68
CA ARG A 133 -2.56 -14.55 0.42
C ARG A 133 -3.12 -13.14 0.55
N ASP A 134 -4.30 -12.99 1.13
CA ASP A 134 -5.01 -11.72 1.19
C ASP A 134 -4.26 -10.72 2.09
N LYS A 135 -3.68 -11.19 3.21
CA LYS A 135 -2.78 -10.40 4.08
C LYS A 135 -1.56 -9.91 3.30
N LEU A 136 -0.90 -10.81 2.58
CA LEU A 136 0.28 -10.47 1.78
C LEU A 136 -0.06 -9.48 0.65
N ILE A 137 -1.22 -9.60 0.00
CA ILE A 137 -1.67 -8.65 -1.03
C ILE A 137 -1.76 -7.24 -0.46
N ILE A 138 -2.41 -7.08 0.70
CA ILE A 138 -2.57 -5.77 1.36
C ILE A 138 -1.21 -5.22 1.77
N ASN A 139 -0.40 -6.04 2.45
CA ASN A 139 0.92 -5.60 2.91
C ASN A 139 1.84 -5.25 1.73
N MET A 140 1.80 -6.01 0.63
CA MET A 140 2.60 -5.68 -0.55
C MET A 140 2.17 -4.34 -1.17
N PHE A 141 0.87 -4.03 -1.25
CA PHE A 141 0.42 -2.71 -1.70
C PHE A 141 0.92 -1.58 -0.82
N TYR A 142 0.82 -1.75 0.50
CA TYR A 142 1.24 -0.75 1.47
C TYR A 142 2.76 -0.60 1.53
N SER A 143 3.50 -1.71 1.58
CA SER A 143 4.95 -1.71 1.79
C SER A 143 5.77 -1.41 0.55
N THR A 144 5.21 -1.54 -0.66
CA THR A 144 5.97 -1.36 -1.91
C THR A 144 5.38 -0.30 -2.83
N GLY A 145 4.15 0.13 -2.55
CA GLY A 145 3.41 1.02 -3.44
C GLY A 145 3.12 0.43 -4.83
N ILE A 146 3.26 -0.88 -5.06
CA ILE A 146 3.03 -1.53 -6.36
C ILE A 146 1.64 -1.22 -6.95
N ARG A 147 1.50 -1.15 -8.29
CA ARG A 147 0.17 -0.99 -8.93
C ARG A 147 -0.57 -2.32 -8.97
N ARG A 148 -1.91 -2.28 -8.92
CA ARG A 148 -2.74 -3.50 -9.06
C ARG A 148 -2.38 -4.38 -10.26
N GLY A 149 -2.16 -3.77 -11.43
CA GLY A 149 -1.77 -4.52 -12.63
C GLY A 149 -0.37 -5.11 -12.55
N GLU A 150 0.55 -4.44 -11.84
CA GLU A 150 1.92 -4.93 -11.61
C GLU A 150 1.90 -6.10 -10.62
N LEU A 151 1.12 -6.01 -9.55
CA LEU A 151 0.93 -7.10 -8.57
C LEU A 151 0.34 -8.36 -9.22
N ILE A 152 -0.68 -8.19 -10.07
CA ILE A 152 -1.29 -9.31 -10.79
C ILE A 152 -0.33 -9.93 -11.82
N GLY A 153 0.50 -9.10 -12.45
CA GLY A 153 1.45 -9.53 -13.48
C GLY A 153 2.77 -10.07 -12.93
N LEU A 154 3.03 -9.95 -11.62
CA LEU A 154 4.27 -10.35 -10.97
C LEU A 154 4.50 -11.86 -11.14
N GLN A 155 5.66 -12.25 -11.67
CA GLN A 155 6.05 -13.64 -11.76
C GLN A 155 6.80 -14.07 -10.50
N ASP A 156 6.78 -15.36 -10.18
CA ASP A 156 7.47 -15.85 -8.98
C ASP A 156 8.99 -15.63 -9.06
N VAL A 157 9.57 -15.80 -10.26
CA VAL A 157 10.98 -15.53 -10.57
C VAL A 157 11.39 -14.05 -10.43
N ASP A 158 10.41 -13.13 -10.41
CA ASP A 158 10.69 -11.70 -10.28
C ASP A 158 10.84 -11.27 -8.82
N VAL A 159 10.64 -12.17 -7.84
CA VAL A 159 10.76 -11.90 -6.41
C VAL A 159 12.02 -12.55 -5.85
N ASP A 160 13.02 -11.71 -5.55
CA ASP A 160 14.30 -12.10 -4.99
C ASP A 160 14.30 -11.89 -3.46
N ILE A 161 14.30 -13.00 -2.74
CA ILE A 161 14.29 -13.04 -1.27
C ILE A 161 15.64 -12.69 -0.68
N TYR A 162 16.73 -13.03 -1.37
CA TYR A 162 18.08 -12.78 -0.89
C TYR A 162 18.41 -11.29 -0.97
N MET A 163 18.06 -10.65 -2.09
CA MET A 163 18.23 -9.21 -2.27
C MET A 163 17.18 -8.38 -1.53
N SER A 164 16.09 -9.01 -1.09
CA SER A 164 14.85 -8.38 -0.60
C SER A 164 14.32 -7.35 -1.61
N ALA A 165 14.14 -7.79 -2.85
CA ALA A 165 13.74 -6.94 -3.96
C ALA A 165 12.81 -7.67 -4.94
N MET A 166 11.91 -6.93 -5.58
CA MET A 166 11.06 -7.47 -6.64
C MET A 166 11.14 -6.62 -7.91
N LYS A 167 11.17 -7.29 -9.06
CA LYS A 167 11.14 -6.65 -10.38
C LYS A 167 9.71 -6.58 -10.89
N VAL A 168 9.21 -5.37 -11.17
CA VAL A 168 7.84 -5.19 -11.64
C VAL A 168 7.83 -4.61 -13.05
N THR A 169 6.88 -5.08 -13.87
CA THR A 169 6.67 -4.59 -15.24
C THR A 169 5.42 -3.72 -15.30
N GLY A 170 5.62 -2.42 -15.53
CA GLY A 170 4.57 -1.41 -15.61
C GLY A 170 4.08 -1.12 -17.03
N LYS A 171 3.41 0.02 -17.20
CA LYS A 171 2.89 0.47 -18.50
C LYS A 171 4.04 0.65 -19.51
N ARG A 172 3.74 0.32 -20.79
CA ARG A 172 4.71 0.38 -21.91
C ARG A 172 5.93 -0.53 -21.68
N ASN A 173 5.74 -1.64 -20.99
CA ASN A 173 6.79 -2.62 -20.68
C ASN A 173 7.98 -2.05 -19.91
N LYS A 174 7.79 -0.93 -19.18
CA LYS A 174 8.83 -0.34 -18.35
C LYS A 174 9.01 -1.17 -17.08
N GLN A 175 10.23 -1.60 -16.81
CA GLN A 175 10.57 -2.36 -15.62
C GLN A 175 11.18 -1.45 -14.54
N ARG A 176 10.98 -1.80 -13.28
CA ARG A 176 11.69 -1.23 -12.14
C ARG A 176 11.86 -2.26 -11.04
N ILE A 177 12.84 -2.03 -10.16
CA ILE A 177 13.07 -2.86 -8.98
C ILE A 177 12.50 -2.11 -7.77
N ILE A 178 11.81 -2.84 -6.90
CA ILE A 178 11.27 -2.30 -5.65
C ILE A 178 11.87 -3.09 -4.48
N PRO A 179 12.64 -2.46 -3.58
CA PRO A 179 13.12 -3.09 -2.35
C PRO A 179 11.95 -3.33 -1.38
N PHE A 180 12.10 -4.30 -0.49
CA PHE A 180 11.15 -4.55 0.59
C PHE A 180 11.83 -4.96 1.91
N GLY A 181 11.13 -4.77 3.03
CA GLY A 181 11.62 -5.01 4.39
C GLY A 181 11.53 -6.46 4.85
N LYS A 182 12.06 -6.72 6.07
CA LYS A 182 12.06 -8.05 6.71
C LYS A 182 10.66 -8.63 6.85
N GLU A 183 9.69 -7.80 7.25
CA GLU A 183 8.31 -8.23 7.45
C GLU A 183 7.69 -8.80 6.17
N LEU A 184 7.83 -8.07 5.05
CA LEU A 184 7.29 -8.52 3.77
C LEU A 184 8.02 -9.78 3.27
N ARG A 185 9.33 -9.88 3.51
CA ARG A 185 10.10 -11.09 3.19
C ARG A 185 9.51 -12.34 3.86
N ILE A 186 9.28 -12.27 5.17
CA ILE A 186 8.71 -13.38 5.95
C ILE A 186 7.34 -13.77 5.41
N GLN A 187 6.48 -12.78 5.11
CA GLN A 187 5.15 -13.05 4.57
C GLN A 187 5.21 -13.65 3.16
N ILE A 188 6.17 -13.25 2.33
CA ILE A 188 6.39 -13.85 1.01
C ILE A 188 6.81 -15.32 1.14
N GLU A 189 7.79 -15.63 2.00
CA GLU A 189 8.26 -17.00 2.24
C GLU A 189 7.12 -17.87 2.80
N GLY A 190 6.34 -17.33 3.75
CA GLY A 190 5.16 -18.00 4.31
C GLY A 190 4.08 -18.25 3.25
N TYR A 191 3.80 -17.27 2.40
CA TYR A 191 2.86 -17.44 1.30
C TYR A 191 3.32 -18.50 0.29
N ARG A 192 4.59 -18.50 -0.13
CA ARG A 192 5.14 -19.54 -1.01
C ARG A 192 4.97 -20.93 -0.40
N SER A 193 5.32 -21.07 0.87
CA SER A 193 5.18 -22.36 1.60
C SER A 193 3.73 -22.86 1.62
N VAL A 194 2.77 -21.98 1.91
CA VAL A 194 1.34 -22.34 1.95
C VAL A 194 0.79 -22.59 0.54
N ARG A 195 1.18 -21.78 -0.45
CA ARG A 195 0.79 -21.95 -1.85
C ARG A 195 1.26 -23.31 -2.39
N ASP A 196 2.55 -23.62 -2.22
CA ASP A 196 3.15 -24.83 -2.79
C ASP A 196 2.64 -26.11 -2.10
N ARG A 197 2.18 -25.99 -0.85
CA ARG A 197 1.51 -27.07 -0.11
C ARG A 197 0.05 -27.27 -0.54
N ASP A 198 -0.73 -26.18 -0.64
CA ASP A 198 -2.20 -26.25 -0.73
C ASP A 198 -2.73 -26.12 -2.17
N VAL A 199 -1.96 -25.55 -3.08
CA VAL A 199 -2.36 -25.29 -4.47
C VAL A 199 -1.57 -26.20 -5.40
N LYS A 200 -2.27 -26.99 -6.21
CA LYS A 200 -1.64 -27.97 -7.10
C LYS A 200 -1.13 -27.32 -8.39
N GLY A 201 0.06 -27.76 -8.83
CA GLY A 201 0.64 -27.44 -10.14
C GLY A 201 1.80 -26.46 -10.06
N GLU A 202 2.47 -26.24 -11.19
CA GLU A 202 3.52 -25.22 -11.30
C GLU A 202 2.91 -23.84 -11.55
N HIS A 203 3.37 -22.84 -10.80
CA HIS A 203 2.84 -21.48 -10.85
C HIS A 203 3.89 -20.49 -11.32
N LYS A 204 3.73 -19.97 -12.55
CA LYS A 204 4.59 -18.89 -13.07
C LYS A 204 4.28 -17.56 -12.39
N SER A 205 2.99 -17.26 -12.20
CA SER A 205 2.54 -16.08 -11.48
C SER A 205 2.84 -16.20 -10.00
N PHE A 206 3.35 -15.12 -9.40
CA PHE A 206 3.63 -15.08 -7.97
C PHE A 206 2.35 -15.30 -7.17
N PHE A 207 1.31 -14.49 -7.43
CA PHE A 207 -0.01 -14.66 -6.81
C PHE A 207 -0.95 -15.51 -7.65
N VAL A 208 -1.56 -16.50 -7.01
CA VAL A 208 -2.57 -17.38 -7.60
C VAL A 208 -3.87 -17.44 -6.78
N LYS A 209 -4.94 -17.87 -7.43
CA LYS A 209 -6.19 -18.30 -6.80
C LYS A 209 -6.03 -19.75 -6.30
N GLU A 210 -7.04 -20.25 -5.59
CA GLU A 210 -7.05 -21.63 -5.08
C GLU A 210 -7.03 -22.70 -6.17
N ASP A 211 -7.49 -22.35 -7.38
CA ASP A 211 -7.44 -23.22 -8.56
C ASP A 211 -6.09 -23.14 -9.30
N GLY A 212 -5.08 -22.47 -8.71
CA GLY A 212 -3.74 -22.29 -9.29
C GLY A 212 -3.67 -21.26 -10.43
N GLN A 213 -4.79 -20.68 -10.84
CA GLN A 213 -4.82 -19.68 -11.91
C GLN A 213 -4.41 -18.30 -11.37
N PRO A 214 -3.85 -17.41 -12.22
CA PRO A 214 -3.49 -16.05 -11.82
C PRO A 214 -4.68 -15.25 -11.25
N LEU A 215 -4.38 -14.28 -10.39
CA LEU A 215 -5.39 -13.33 -9.91
C LEU A 215 -5.95 -12.49 -11.07
N TYR A 216 -7.20 -12.04 -10.92
CA TYR A 216 -7.82 -11.08 -11.84
C TYR A 216 -8.15 -9.76 -11.13
N PRO A 217 -8.26 -8.64 -11.88
CA PRO A 217 -8.35 -7.29 -11.30
C PRO A 217 -9.49 -7.08 -10.30
N GLU A 218 -10.63 -7.71 -10.54
CA GLU A 218 -11.82 -7.58 -9.70
C GLU A 218 -11.68 -8.34 -8.37
N LEU A 219 -11.00 -9.49 -8.36
CA LEU A 219 -10.71 -10.23 -7.13
C LEU A 219 -9.86 -9.40 -6.18
N VAL A 220 -8.75 -8.83 -6.68
CA VAL A 220 -7.86 -7.98 -5.88
C VAL A 220 -8.60 -6.75 -5.35
N TYR A 221 -9.47 -6.16 -6.16
CA TYR A 221 -10.29 -5.02 -5.74
C TYR A 221 -11.23 -5.41 -4.58
N ARG A 222 -11.93 -6.55 -4.68
CA ARG A 222 -12.84 -7.05 -3.64
C ARG A 222 -12.10 -7.40 -2.35
N ILE A 223 -10.94 -8.06 -2.42
CA ILE A 223 -10.09 -8.36 -1.27
C ILE A 223 -9.74 -7.07 -0.53
N VAL A 224 -9.13 -6.11 -1.23
CA VAL A 224 -8.71 -4.85 -0.60
C VAL A 224 -9.91 -4.08 -0.03
N THR A 225 -11.02 -4.02 -0.75
CA THR A 225 -12.23 -3.31 -0.28
C THR A 225 -12.80 -3.97 0.98
N ARG A 226 -12.84 -5.31 1.04
CA ARG A 226 -13.34 -6.07 2.19
C ARG A 226 -12.56 -5.71 3.46
N TYR A 227 -11.25 -5.76 3.43
CA TYR A 227 -10.42 -5.54 4.62
C TYR A 227 -10.35 -4.05 5.00
N LEU A 228 -10.28 -3.14 4.02
CA LEU A 228 -10.34 -1.71 4.31
C LEU A 228 -11.68 -1.26 4.93
N ASN A 229 -12.78 -1.98 4.67
CA ASN A 229 -14.06 -1.72 5.32
C ASN A 229 -14.06 -2.04 6.81
N MET A 230 -13.15 -2.89 7.29
CA MET A 230 -13.10 -3.28 8.70
C MET A 230 -12.38 -2.25 9.58
N VAL A 231 -11.49 -1.44 9.00
CA VAL A 231 -10.62 -0.52 9.75
C VAL A 231 -10.86 0.95 9.46
N SER A 232 -11.49 1.29 8.34
CA SER A 232 -11.54 2.66 7.86
C SER A 232 -12.94 3.13 7.46
N THR A 233 -13.23 4.39 7.77
CA THR A 233 -14.46 5.10 7.41
C THR A 233 -14.38 5.79 6.04
N LEU A 234 -13.25 5.66 5.33
CA LEU A 234 -13.05 6.28 4.02
C LEU A 234 -14.14 5.88 3.03
N THR A 235 -14.62 6.88 2.27
CA THR A 235 -15.63 6.69 1.21
C THR A 235 -15.08 5.90 0.02
N LYS A 236 -13.76 5.95 -0.21
CA LYS A 236 -13.08 5.17 -1.24
C LYS A 236 -12.13 4.19 -0.59
N LYS A 237 -12.29 2.91 -0.93
CA LYS A 237 -11.49 1.79 -0.43
C LYS A 237 -11.08 0.96 -1.63
N SER A 238 -9.80 1.03 -2.00
CA SER A 238 -9.29 0.39 -3.21
C SER A 238 -7.77 0.21 -3.14
N PRO A 239 -7.17 -0.62 -4.01
CA PRO A 239 -5.71 -0.75 -4.07
C PRO A 239 -4.96 0.58 -4.28
N HIS A 240 -5.61 1.55 -4.94
CA HIS A 240 -5.03 2.88 -5.12
C HIS A 240 -4.89 3.64 -3.80
N VAL A 241 -5.79 3.43 -2.85
CA VAL A 241 -5.74 4.08 -1.52
C VAL A 241 -4.53 3.57 -0.74
N LEU A 242 -4.28 2.25 -0.74
CA LEU A 242 -3.08 1.67 -0.12
C LEU A 242 -1.79 2.21 -0.75
N ARG A 243 -1.74 2.32 -2.09
CA ARG A 243 -0.60 2.94 -2.78
C ARG A 243 -0.41 4.42 -2.45
N HIS A 244 -1.50 5.17 -2.28
CA HIS A 244 -1.42 6.56 -1.80
C HIS A 244 -0.93 6.62 -0.36
N THR A 245 -1.36 5.68 0.47
CA THR A 245 -0.95 5.53 1.87
C THR A 245 0.56 5.27 1.97
N PHE A 246 1.11 4.40 1.12
CA PHE A 246 2.57 4.22 0.97
C PHE A 246 3.28 5.54 0.67
N ALA A 247 2.81 6.27 -0.35
CA ALA A 247 3.44 7.51 -0.78
C ALA A 247 3.41 8.58 0.32
N SER A 248 2.28 8.72 1.02
CA SER A 248 2.13 9.63 2.16
C SER A 248 3.04 9.21 3.32
N ALA A 249 3.10 7.92 3.66
CA ALA A 249 3.94 7.41 4.74
C ALA A 249 5.43 7.67 4.47
N MET A 250 5.89 7.38 3.25
CA MET A 250 7.27 7.67 2.83
C MET A 250 7.59 9.16 2.96
N LEU A 251 6.71 10.03 2.46
CA LEU A 251 6.94 11.49 2.52
C LEU A 251 6.95 12.01 3.96
N ASN A 252 6.01 11.56 4.79
CA ASN A 252 5.89 12.01 6.18
C ASN A 252 7.09 11.59 7.04
N ASN A 253 7.76 10.49 6.68
CA ASN A 253 8.97 9.99 7.33
C ASN A 253 10.27 10.45 6.64
N GLY A 254 10.19 11.49 5.80
CA GLY A 254 11.37 12.17 5.28
C GLY A 254 12.01 11.54 4.05
N ALA A 255 11.33 10.64 3.32
CA ALA A 255 11.85 10.16 2.04
C ALA A 255 11.92 11.29 1.02
N GLU A 256 13.03 11.34 0.27
CA GLU A 256 13.18 12.27 -0.83
C GLU A 256 12.15 12.00 -1.94
N LEU A 257 11.58 13.07 -2.49
CA LEU A 257 10.55 13.01 -3.54
C LEU A 257 11.00 12.20 -4.77
N ASN A 258 12.29 12.26 -5.11
CA ASN A 258 12.85 11.52 -6.24
C ASN A 258 12.88 10.02 -5.97
N SER A 259 13.25 9.59 -4.76
CA SER A 259 13.20 8.18 -4.35
C SER A 259 11.77 7.65 -4.38
N ILE A 260 10.79 8.42 -3.89
CA ILE A 260 9.37 8.07 -3.97
C ILE A 260 8.91 7.92 -5.44
N LYS A 261 9.34 8.83 -6.32
CA LYS A 261 8.98 8.80 -7.75
C LYS A 261 9.49 7.54 -8.45
N GLU A 262 10.74 7.17 -8.20
CA GLU A 262 11.35 5.96 -8.76
C GLU A 262 10.66 4.69 -8.22
N LEU A 263 10.44 4.58 -6.91
CA LEU A 263 9.72 3.46 -6.29
C LEU A 263 8.29 3.31 -6.85
N LEU A 264 7.59 4.42 -7.06
CA LEU A 264 6.25 4.43 -7.64
C LEU A 264 6.27 4.26 -9.17
N GLY A 265 7.40 4.46 -9.86
CA GLY A 265 7.50 4.41 -11.31
C GLY A 265 6.59 5.42 -12.00
N HIS A 266 6.61 6.69 -11.57
CA HIS A 266 5.83 7.78 -12.18
C HIS A 266 6.56 8.36 -13.41
N SER A 267 5.94 8.28 -14.60
CA SER A 267 6.54 8.75 -15.85
C SER A 267 6.36 10.25 -16.15
N SER A 268 5.70 11.02 -15.29
CA SER A 268 5.57 12.48 -15.45
C SER A 268 5.36 13.15 -14.09
N LEU A 269 6.14 14.19 -13.79
CA LEU A 269 5.85 15.16 -12.71
C LEU A 269 5.04 16.38 -13.22
N ALA A 270 4.82 16.46 -14.54
CA ALA A 270 4.94 17.70 -15.32
C ALA A 270 6.38 18.22 -15.21
N SER A 271 7.08 18.25 -16.36
CA SER A 271 8.49 18.64 -16.52
C SER A 271 9.50 17.57 -16.08
N THR A 272 9.78 16.65 -17.01
CA THR A 272 10.90 15.71 -16.93
C THR A 272 12.03 16.31 -17.74
N GLU A 273 12.94 17.01 -17.09
CA GLU A 273 14.28 17.31 -17.57
C GLU A 273 15.01 17.92 -16.37
N VAL A 274 16.24 17.46 -16.15
CA VAL A 274 17.08 17.64 -14.96
C VAL A 274 16.74 16.68 -13.78
N TYR A 275 17.80 16.12 -13.18
CA TYR A 275 17.89 15.38 -11.91
C TYR A 275 17.66 13.84 -12.00
N THR A 276 18.60 13.09 -12.62
CA THR A 276 19.78 12.37 -12.05
C THR A 276 19.48 10.97 -11.49
N HIS A 277 20.32 10.03 -11.89
CA HIS A 277 20.27 8.59 -11.65
C HIS A 277 20.32 8.24 -10.16
N ILE A 278 19.20 7.85 -9.56
CA ILE A 278 19.20 7.23 -8.23
C ILE A 278 19.56 5.75 -8.40
N THR A 279 20.58 5.30 -7.67
CA THR A 279 21.01 3.90 -7.64
C THR A 279 20.06 3.04 -6.81
N PHE A 280 20.11 1.72 -7.02
CA PHE A 280 19.28 0.80 -6.24
C PHE A 280 19.62 0.81 -4.73
N GLU A 281 20.88 1.03 -4.38
CA GLU A 281 21.33 1.12 -2.98
C GLU A 281 20.73 2.34 -2.28
N GLU A 282 20.75 3.51 -2.94
CA GLU A 282 20.10 4.73 -2.44
C GLU A 282 18.58 4.56 -2.30
N LEU A 283 17.92 3.87 -3.23
CA LEU A 283 16.50 3.53 -3.10
C LEU A 283 16.23 2.62 -1.90
N LYS A 284 17.10 1.61 -1.68
CA LYS A 284 16.98 0.68 -0.55
C LYS A 284 17.21 1.40 0.79
N GLN A 285 18.17 2.31 0.85
CA GLN A 285 18.44 3.12 2.05
C GLN A 285 17.28 4.09 2.33
N SER A 286 16.79 4.80 1.32
CA SER A 286 15.64 5.70 1.44
C SER A 286 14.39 4.94 1.92
N TYR A 287 14.15 3.75 1.38
CA TYR A 287 13.08 2.87 1.84
C TYR A 287 13.24 2.47 3.30
N LYS A 288 14.43 2.02 3.70
CA LYS A 288 14.74 1.62 5.09
C LYS A 288 14.55 2.75 6.09
N GLN A 289 14.96 3.96 5.73
CA GLN A 289 14.87 5.13 6.59
C GLN A 289 13.43 5.63 6.77
N ALA A 290 12.61 5.55 5.71
CA ALA A 290 11.34 6.26 5.67
C ALA A 290 10.09 5.38 5.73
N HIS A 291 10.12 4.10 5.33
CA HIS A 291 8.91 3.30 5.39
C HIS A 291 8.69 2.76 6.82
N PRO A 292 7.53 2.98 7.47
CA PRO A 292 7.29 2.53 8.85
C PRO A 292 7.54 1.02 9.07
N ARG A 293 7.27 0.21 8.04
CA ARG A 293 7.47 -1.24 8.07
C ARG A 293 8.77 -1.77 7.46
N ALA A 294 9.70 -0.91 7.03
CA ALA A 294 10.94 -1.39 6.40
C ALA A 294 11.86 -2.14 7.38
N GLU A 295 12.00 -1.59 8.59
CA GLU A 295 12.80 -2.18 9.67
C GLU A 295 11.96 -2.48 10.90
N LYS A 296 10.63 -2.66 10.76
CA LYS A 296 9.70 -2.88 11.88
C LYS A 296 10.37 -3.80 12.90
N LYS A 297 10.86 -3.18 13.98
CA LYS A 297 11.46 -3.89 15.09
C LYS A 297 10.28 -4.66 15.67
N GLU A 298 10.34 -5.98 15.55
CA GLU A 298 9.35 -6.89 16.13
C GLU A 298 8.98 -6.38 17.52
N GLY A 299 7.68 -6.11 17.74
CA GLY A 299 7.10 -5.70 19.01
C GLY A 299 7.97 -4.74 19.82
N VAL A 300 7.95 -3.44 19.53
CA VAL A 300 8.41 -2.48 20.54
C VAL A 300 7.42 -2.57 21.69
N MET A 301 7.73 -3.42 22.66
CA MET A 301 7.10 -3.48 23.97
C MET A 301 6.94 -2.03 24.42
N LYS A 302 5.71 -1.57 24.58
CA LYS A 302 5.45 -0.21 25.03
C LYS A 302 5.83 -0.13 26.50
N ILE A 303 6.97 0.49 26.82
CA ILE A 303 7.47 0.64 28.19
C ILE A 303 7.05 2.01 28.69
N SER A 304 6.21 2.05 29.72
CA SER A 304 5.89 3.27 30.47
C SER A 304 6.66 3.26 31.79
N ILE A 305 7.30 4.38 32.13
CA ILE A 305 8.05 4.55 33.39
C ILE A 305 7.34 5.63 34.20
N GLN A 306 7.05 5.34 35.46
CA GLN A 306 6.49 6.28 36.43
C GLN A 306 7.39 6.34 37.65
N SER A 307 7.83 7.54 38.04
CA SER A 307 8.59 7.76 39.27
C SER A 307 7.70 8.43 40.32
N ILE A 308 7.71 7.90 41.54
CA ILE A 308 6.92 8.39 42.67
C ILE A 308 7.88 8.90 43.75
N HIS A 309 7.70 10.16 44.15
CA HIS A 309 8.53 10.88 45.12
C HIS A 309 9.96 11.24 44.66
N PHE A 310 10.24 11.16 43.35
CA PHE A 310 11.46 11.66 42.73
C PHE A 310 11.31 11.80 41.21
N ASP A 311 12.23 12.50 40.57
CA ASP A 311 12.37 12.58 39.11
C ASP A 311 13.48 11.63 38.62
N ALA A 312 13.13 10.72 37.71
CA ALA A 312 14.11 9.81 37.13
C ALA A 312 15.06 10.55 36.18
N SER A 313 16.36 10.25 36.25
CA SER A 313 17.32 10.79 35.29
C SER A 313 17.16 10.10 33.92
N ALA A 314 17.50 10.81 32.84
CA ALA A 314 17.49 10.24 31.49
C ALA A 314 18.38 8.98 31.36
N GLN A 315 19.45 8.90 32.17
CA GLN A 315 20.32 7.72 32.23
C GLN A 315 19.60 6.52 32.86
N LEU A 316 18.86 6.73 33.95
CA LEU A 316 18.08 5.70 34.62
C LEU A 316 16.91 5.22 33.74
N GLU A 317 16.20 6.14 33.07
CA GLU A 317 15.15 5.78 32.12
C GLU A 317 15.69 4.94 30.95
N SER A 318 16.83 5.34 30.38
CA SER A 318 17.48 4.59 29.30
C SER A 318 17.95 3.21 29.77
N PHE A 319 18.48 3.10 30.98
CA PHE A 319 18.84 1.83 31.59
C PHE A 319 17.64 0.90 31.71
N ILE A 320 16.51 1.41 32.25
CA ILE A 320 15.26 0.66 32.42
C ILE A 320 14.70 0.22 31.08
N GLN A 321 14.61 1.13 30.10
CA GLN A 321 14.13 0.81 28.76
C GLN A 321 14.96 -0.33 28.15
N LYS A 322 16.28 -0.27 28.26
CA LYS A 322 17.18 -1.30 27.72
C LYS A 322 17.02 -2.65 28.45
N LYS A 323 16.85 -2.65 29.77
CA LYS A 323 16.71 -3.87 30.57
C LYS A 323 15.35 -4.53 30.37
N VAL A 324 14.27 -3.76 30.41
CA VAL A 324 12.90 -4.26 30.24
C VAL A 324 12.65 -4.72 28.80
N ALA A 325 13.20 -4.04 27.79
CA ALA A 325 13.08 -4.49 26.40
C ALA A 325 13.69 -5.88 26.15
N LYS A 326 14.70 -6.30 26.93
CA LYS A 326 15.27 -7.66 26.82
C LYS A 326 14.29 -8.76 27.21
N LEU A 327 13.24 -8.45 27.98
CA LEU A 327 12.20 -9.42 28.34
C LEU A 327 11.45 -9.94 27.09
N GLY A 328 11.38 -9.14 26.03
CA GLY A 328 10.80 -9.55 24.74
C GLY A 328 11.51 -10.78 24.13
N GLN A 329 12.78 -11.02 24.45
CA GLN A 329 13.50 -12.21 23.97
C GLN A 329 12.96 -13.53 24.55
N TYR A 330 12.25 -13.46 25.67
CA TYR A 330 11.72 -14.64 26.37
C TYR A 330 10.25 -14.92 26.03
N CYS A 331 9.50 -13.89 25.62
CA CYS A 331 8.11 -13.98 25.20
C CYS A 331 7.77 -12.86 24.20
N ASP A 332 7.47 -13.25 22.97
CA ASP A 332 7.15 -12.31 21.87
C ASP A 332 5.74 -11.68 22.01
N ASP A 333 4.90 -12.23 22.90
CA ASP A 333 3.51 -11.78 23.11
C ASP A 333 3.40 -10.60 24.11
N ILE A 334 4.51 -10.09 24.65
CA ILE A 334 4.45 -8.97 25.60
C ILE A 334 4.05 -7.68 24.87
N MET A 335 2.85 -7.17 25.16
CA MET A 335 2.33 -5.96 24.51
C MET A 335 2.85 -4.67 25.16
N SER A 336 2.93 -4.62 26.48
CA SER A 336 3.40 -3.46 27.22
C SER A 336 4.02 -3.84 28.56
N ALA A 337 4.88 -2.97 29.08
CA ALA A 337 5.44 -3.05 30.41
C ALA A 337 5.24 -1.73 31.14
N GLU A 338 4.64 -1.78 32.32
CA GLU A 338 4.52 -0.64 33.23
C GLU A 338 5.56 -0.77 34.33
N VAL A 339 6.44 0.22 34.42
CA VAL A 339 7.52 0.29 35.42
C VAL A 339 7.22 1.42 36.39
N VAL A 340 7.05 1.09 37.66
CA VAL A 340 6.86 2.06 38.75
C VAL A 340 8.07 2.03 39.66
N LEU A 341 8.69 3.19 39.83
CA LEU A 341 9.81 3.41 40.73
C LEU A 341 9.32 4.20 41.94
N LYS A 342 9.60 3.71 43.15
CA LYS A 342 9.15 4.35 44.39
C LYS A 342 10.26 4.35 45.43
N VAL A 343 10.44 5.48 46.12
CA VAL A 343 11.25 5.53 47.34
C VAL A 343 10.37 5.11 48.52
N VAL A 344 10.69 3.98 49.16
CA VAL A 344 9.86 3.38 50.23
C VAL A 344 9.93 4.21 51.51
N LYS A 345 11.11 4.76 51.84
CA LYS A 345 11.29 5.71 52.95
C LYS A 345 11.71 7.09 52.40
N PRO A 346 10.75 7.96 52.02
CA PRO A 346 11.06 9.22 51.35
C PRO A 346 11.88 10.19 52.23
N GLU A 347 11.76 10.11 53.56
CA GLU A 347 12.49 10.97 54.50
C GLU A 347 13.99 10.66 54.60
N THR A 348 14.40 9.41 54.32
CA THR A 348 15.79 8.96 54.42
C THR A 348 16.40 8.57 53.07
N ALA A 349 15.63 8.66 51.99
CA ALA A 349 15.97 8.20 50.64
C ALA A 349 16.44 6.72 50.57
N GLN A 350 16.11 5.93 51.59
CA GLN A 350 16.47 4.51 51.68
C GLN A 350 15.36 3.62 51.10
N ASN A 351 15.76 2.43 50.64
CA ASN A 351 14.90 1.41 50.05
C ASN A 351 14.20 1.88 48.78
N LYS A 352 14.82 1.62 47.64
CA LYS A 352 14.28 1.91 46.30
C LYS A 352 13.53 0.69 45.79
N GLU A 353 12.25 0.87 45.52
CA GLU A 353 11.37 -0.15 44.98
C GLU A 353 11.21 0.02 43.47
N ALA A 354 11.32 -1.08 42.74
CA ALA A 354 10.98 -1.18 41.33
C ALA A 354 9.89 -2.24 41.14
N SER A 355 8.73 -1.80 40.66
CA SER A 355 7.59 -2.64 40.30
C SER A 355 7.46 -2.69 38.78
N ILE A 356 7.42 -3.89 38.21
CA ILE A 356 7.29 -4.09 36.76
C ILE A 356 6.10 -5.02 36.51
N LYS A 357 5.10 -4.51 35.79
CA LYS A 357 3.93 -5.26 35.33
C LYS A 357 4.00 -5.48 33.82
N LEU A 358 3.89 -6.72 33.36
CA LEU A 358 3.86 -7.06 31.94
C LEU A 358 2.43 -7.41 31.52
N LEU A 359 2.01 -6.87 30.38
CA LEU A 359 0.75 -7.23 29.74
C LEU A 359 1.02 -8.30 28.67
N VAL A 360 0.60 -9.53 28.94
CA VAL A 360 0.71 -10.66 28.02
C VAL A 360 -0.69 -11.21 27.72
N PRO A 361 -1.15 -11.23 26.45
CA PRO A 361 -2.45 -11.75 26.08
C PRO A 361 -2.63 -13.21 26.52
N LYS A 362 -3.81 -13.52 27.08
CA LYS A 362 -4.20 -14.89 27.47
C LYS A 362 -3.35 -15.53 28.58
N SER A 363 -2.58 -14.74 29.34
CA SER A 363 -1.84 -15.18 30.53
C SER A 363 -2.38 -14.48 31.79
N ASP A 364 -2.16 -15.12 32.95
CA ASP A 364 -2.30 -14.48 34.26
C ASP A 364 -1.35 -13.26 34.38
N ASP A 365 -1.67 -12.34 35.30
CA ASP A 365 -0.88 -11.12 35.58
C ASP A 365 0.60 -11.45 35.88
N ILE A 366 1.51 -11.14 34.95
CA ILE A 366 2.95 -11.30 35.15
C ILE A 366 3.49 -10.02 35.78
N PHE A 367 3.97 -10.14 37.01
CA PHE A 367 4.39 -9.00 37.82
C PHE A 367 5.57 -9.35 38.73
N SER A 368 6.41 -8.36 39.00
CA SER A 368 7.44 -8.43 40.03
C SER A 368 7.64 -7.06 40.68
N SER A 369 7.68 -7.02 42.01
CA SER A 369 8.19 -5.88 42.78
C SER A 369 9.40 -6.29 43.62
N LYS A 370 10.45 -5.47 43.59
CA LYS A 370 11.69 -5.69 44.34
C LYS A 370 12.20 -4.38 44.95
N VAL A 371 12.83 -4.52 46.12
CA VAL A 371 13.43 -3.40 46.86
C VAL A 371 14.93 -3.64 46.96
N ALA A 372 15.73 -2.61 46.69
CA ALA A 372 17.18 -2.63 46.82
C ALA A 372 17.73 -1.25 47.23
N ASP A 373 19.05 -1.15 47.36
CA ASP A 373 19.74 0.10 47.72
C ASP A 373 19.79 1.09 46.55
N THR A 374 19.73 0.58 45.31
CA THR A 374 19.70 1.35 44.06
C THR A 374 18.49 0.99 43.19
N PHE A 375 18.04 1.91 42.32
CA PHE A 375 16.92 1.62 41.41
C PHE A 375 17.37 0.63 40.34
N GLU A 376 18.62 0.73 39.91
CA GLU A 376 19.27 -0.16 38.94
C GLU A 376 19.28 -1.61 39.45
N GLU A 377 19.67 -1.82 40.70
CA GLU A 377 19.65 -3.13 41.33
C GLU A 377 18.22 -3.65 41.54
N ALA A 378 17.30 -2.81 42.00
CA ALA A 378 15.90 -3.19 42.16
C ALA A 378 15.27 -3.63 40.82
N VAL A 379 15.56 -2.91 39.74
CA VAL A 379 15.12 -3.24 38.38
C VAL A 379 15.75 -4.55 37.90
N ASP A 380 17.05 -4.76 38.12
CA ASP A 380 17.74 -5.99 37.70
C ASP A 380 17.16 -7.22 38.39
N VAL A 381 16.95 -7.17 39.71
CA VAL A 381 16.36 -8.29 40.46
C VAL A 381 14.90 -8.52 40.04
N ALA A 382 14.15 -7.46 39.73
CA ALA A 382 12.77 -7.59 39.24
C ALA A 382 12.72 -8.22 37.84
N VAL A 383 13.60 -7.82 36.93
CA VAL A 383 13.73 -8.39 35.59
C VAL A 383 14.11 -9.87 35.66
N ASP A 384 15.07 -10.25 36.50
CA ASP A 384 15.48 -11.65 36.66
C ASP A 384 14.34 -12.53 37.20
N ALA A 385 13.51 -11.99 38.10
CA ALA A 385 12.32 -12.69 38.58
C ALA A 385 11.29 -12.88 37.45
N LEU A 386 11.08 -11.87 36.60
CA LEU A 386 10.18 -11.94 35.46
C LEU A 386 10.66 -12.94 34.39
N VAL A 387 11.96 -13.01 34.11
CA VAL A 387 12.54 -14.01 33.20
C VAL A 387 12.16 -15.42 33.64
N LYS A 388 12.29 -15.74 34.93
CA LYS A 388 11.91 -17.06 35.48
C LYS A 388 10.41 -17.34 35.33
N GLN A 389 9.56 -16.33 35.54
CA GLN A 389 8.11 -16.48 35.35
C GLN A 389 7.75 -16.74 33.88
N LEU A 390 8.35 -16.00 32.94
CA LEU A 390 8.14 -16.15 31.50
C LEU A 390 8.62 -17.52 30.98
N GLN A 391 9.76 -18.00 31.46
CA GLN A 391 10.27 -19.33 31.10
C GLN A 391 9.32 -20.44 31.59
N LYS A 392 8.86 -20.37 32.85
CA LYS A 392 7.89 -21.33 33.41
C LYS A 392 6.55 -21.31 32.67
N MET A 393 6.10 -20.14 32.21
CA MET A 393 4.91 -20.00 31.39
C MET A 393 5.08 -20.71 30.03
N LYS A 394 6.22 -20.50 29.37
CA LYS A 394 6.55 -21.13 28.08
C LYS A 394 6.59 -22.66 28.18
N GLU A 395 7.08 -23.21 29.29
CA GLU A 395 7.07 -24.64 29.57
C GLU A 395 5.64 -25.18 29.76
N LYS A 396 4.79 -24.50 30.54
CA LYS A 396 3.38 -24.90 30.74
C LYS A 396 2.56 -24.86 29.44
N MET A 397 2.82 -23.90 28.58
CA MET A 397 2.16 -23.76 27.26
C MET A 397 2.61 -24.83 26.26
N ARG A 398 3.81 -25.41 26.41
CA ARG A 398 4.29 -26.54 25.59
C ARG A 398 3.80 -27.90 26.07
N ALA A 399 3.37 -28.00 27.33
CA ALA A 399 2.89 -29.23 27.95
C ALA A 399 1.36 -29.42 27.86
N LYS A 400 0.63 -28.40 27.42
CA LYS A 400 -0.78 -28.46 27.01
C LYS A 400 -0.87 -28.53 25.49
#